data_AF-A0A9N8E6B2-F1
#
_entry.id   AF-A0A9N8E6B2-F1
#
_cell.length_a   1.000
_cell.length_b   1.000
_cell.length_c   1.000
_cell.angle_alpha   90.00
_cell.angle_beta   90.00
_cell.angle_gamma   90.00
#
_symmetry.space_group_name_H-M   'P 1'
#
loop_
_entity.id
_entity.type
_entity.pdbx_description
1 polymer ?
#
loop_
_entity_poly.entity_id
_entity_poly.type
_entity_poly.pdbx_seq_one_letter_code
_entity_poly.pdbx_strand_id
1 'polypeptide(L)'
;MGVHFAFDASWDSLPHTWRAPMEPERMPFFTLPPTTLSIWEGTTISIPEVEFYFFSVAFWLELLVIFVVLIALAIVVGCVLYQYCIKPKRAFTSSSYIVAYGVVLPFWLVLPYMASSYFRVENKIIRFMLTTVVTSISIFRTTAAVHGFSPQHATKSISDFAFYYACPVRATYDTKRQQYQRATRASIRKRVIRFHTSMVIAGVVASIYQMFPNIFPPLSEPSSPDDPVWYDWRQIINPSNLWANVCYAAFFQCYLTLFAESMMFIQVFVTRIDCEETMDNPVFGSTSPSEFWGRRWNRLIHDCLKRGVFLPVKRQFASTTLAVMAAFCASGVFHEWLQITVFPPSWDHYVDDSDGSCHLWGRTGSFSSRHCYTPKYGVSLAFFMWQAVLIAIEFAAMPHCKDLFLNVPAQIKTVMTVIAGGCVAHWFTEPYVHSTFFLDGTVALCTWKLKGN
;
A
#
# COMPACT_ATOMS: atom_id res chain seq x y z
N MET A 1 -8.42 46.10 29.69
CA MET A 1 -8.08 45.29 28.51
C MET A 1 -7.78 43.87 28.98
N GLY A 2 -8.78 43.00 29.00
CA GLY A 2 -8.59 41.57 29.27
C GLY A 2 -8.55 40.83 27.95
N VAL A 3 -7.40 40.27 27.60
CA VAL A 3 -7.26 39.40 26.42
C VAL A 3 -7.79 38.03 26.84
N HIS A 4 -9.04 37.74 26.52
CA HIS A 4 -9.59 36.39 26.56
C HIS A 4 -9.06 35.65 25.33
N PHE A 5 -8.10 34.73 25.53
CA PHE A 5 -7.82 33.69 24.54
C PHE A 5 -8.94 32.66 24.62
N ALA A 6 -9.95 32.80 23.75
CA ALA A 6 -10.96 31.77 23.54
C ALA A 6 -10.31 30.58 22.80
N PHE A 7 -9.83 29.59 23.54
CA PHE A 7 -9.57 28.25 22.99
C PHE A 7 -10.90 27.46 22.98
N ASP A 8 -11.85 27.93 22.17
CA ASP A 8 -13.12 27.22 21.89
C ASP A 8 -13.08 26.55 20.50
N ALA A 9 -11.87 26.26 20.01
CA ALA A 9 -11.71 25.40 18.85
C ALA A 9 -11.94 23.95 19.32
N SER A 10 -13.20 23.48 19.21
CA SER A 10 -13.48 22.06 19.34
C SER A 10 -12.55 21.28 18.38
N TRP A 11 -12.16 20.06 18.75
CA TRP A 11 -11.32 19.20 17.90
C TRP A 11 -11.85 19.09 16.46
N ASP A 12 -13.17 19.26 16.29
CA ASP A 12 -13.85 19.24 15.00
C ASP A 12 -13.66 20.48 14.13
N SER A 13 -13.20 21.61 14.71
CA SER A 13 -12.98 22.88 13.99
C SER A 13 -11.57 23.04 13.42
N LEU A 14 -10.64 22.14 13.76
CA LEU A 14 -9.31 22.12 13.14
C LEU A 14 -9.40 21.46 11.76
N PRO A 15 -8.82 22.05 10.70
CA PRO A 15 -8.81 21.46 9.37
C PRO A 15 -7.88 20.24 9.37
N HIS A 16 -8.45 19.05 9.60
CA HIS A 16 -7.72 17.79 9.55
C HIS A 16 -7.73 17.22 8.13
N THR A 17 -6.58 16.74 7.68
CA THR A 17 -6.45 16.15 6.34
C THR A 17 -7.10 14.78 6.18
N TRP A 18 -7.52 14.19 7.30
CA TRP A 18 -8.26 12.95 7.31
C TRP A 18 -9.78 13.08 7.15
N ARG A 19 -10.41 14.27 7.14
CA ARG A 19 -11.89 14.44 7.15
C ARG A 19 -12.55 14.91 5.84
N ALA A 20 -11.83 14.96 4.73
CA ALA A 20 -12.42 15.27 3.43
C ALA A 20 -11.46 14.86 2.29
N PRO A 21 -11.97 14.59 1.08
CA PRO A 21 -11.14 14.74 -0.10
C PRO A 21 -10.69 16.21 -0.15
N MET A 22 -9.40 16.48 0.03
CA MET A 22 -8.85 17.84 0.05
C MET A 22 -8.85 18.53 -1.31
N GLU A 23 -8.99 17.77 -2.40
CA GLU A 23 -8.80 18.29 -3.74
C GLU A 23 -9.67 19.52 -4.10
N PRO A 24 -11.00 19.57 -3.81
CA PRO A 24 -11.81 20.77 -4.09
C PRO A 24 -11.46 21.99 -3.22
N GLU A 25 -10.74 21.83 -2.11
CA GLU A 25 -10.38 22.92 -1.20
C GLU A 25 -8.92 23.37 -1.31
N ARG A 26 -8.08 22.61 -2.03
CA ARG A 26 -6.68 23.00 -2.24
C ARG A 26 -6.63 24.21 -3.16
N MET A 27 -6.01 25.28 -2.67
CA MET A 27 -5.68 26.43 -3.51
C MET A 27 -4.40 26.15 -4.29
N PRO A 28 -4.36 26.46 -5.60
CA PRO A 28 -3.11 26.37 -6.35
C PRO A 28 -2.09 27.34 -5.75
N PHE A 29 -0.86 26.87 -5.54
CA PHE A 29 0.24 27.70 -5.09
C PHE A 29 0.72 28.64 -6.21
N PHE A 30 0.58 28.18 -7.47
CA PHE A 30 0.99 28.91 -8.65
C PHE A 30 0.07 28.54 -9.81
N THR A 31 -0.29 29.52 -10.64
CA THR A 31 -1.15 29.31 -11.80
C THR A 31 -0.53 29.96 -13.02
N LEU A 32 -0.37 29.19 -14.09
CA LEU A 32 0.05 29.69 -15.40
C LEU A 32 -1.19 30.12 -16.18
N PRO A 33 -1.28 31.38 -16.63
CA PRO A 33 -2.42 31.85 -17.42
C PRO A 33 -2.49 31.10 -18.76
N PRO A 34 -3.70 31.02 -19.36
CA PRO A 34 -3.86 30.40 -20.67
C PRO A 34 -2.94 31.08 -21.68
N THR A 35 -2.24 30.27 -22.47
CA THR A 35 -1.20 30.74 -23.40
C THR A 35 -1.43 30.14 -24.77
N THR A 36 -1.34 30.95 -25.83
CA THR A 36 -1.43 30.46 -27.21
C THR A 36 -0.03 30.30 -27.78
N LEU A 37 0.33 29.09 -28.20
CA LEU A 37 1.61 28.80 -28.82
C LEU A 37 1.43 28.72 -30.35
N SER A 38 2.12 29.57 -31.11
CA SER A 38 2.22 29.41 -32.56
C SER A 38 3.36 28.44 -32.87
N ILE A 39 3.05 27.30 -33.50
CA ILE A 39 4.04 26.25 -33.80
C ILE A 39 4.61 26.43 -35.20
N TRP A 40 3.75 26.74 -36.17
CA TRP A 40 4.07 27.00 -37.58
C TRP A 40 3.08 28.03 -38.14
N GLU A 41 3.39 28.65 -39.28
CA GLU A 41 2.47 29.61 -39.93
C GLU A 41 1.05 29.02 -40.05
N GLY A 42 0.09 29.68 -39.39
CA GLY A 42 -1.32 29.30 -39.39
C GLY A 42 -1.76 28.27 -38.34
N THR A 43 -0.86 27.63 -37.59
CA THR A 43 -1.23 26.68 -36.52
C THR A 43 -0.96 27.26 -35.15
N THR A 44 -2.03 27.52 -34.39
CA THR A 44 -1.97 27.95 -32.99
C THR A 44 -2.56 26.87 -32.09
N ILE A 45 -1.85 26.52 -31.01
CA ILE A 45 -2.37 25.65 -29.96
C ILE A 45 -2.68 26.52 -28.75
N SER A 46 -3.95 26.51 -28.31
CA SER A 46 -4.35 27.13 -27.06
C SER A 46 -4.06 26.16 -25.91
N ILE A 47 -3.12 26.53 -25.04
CA ILE A 47 -2.84 25.82 -23.80
C ILE A 47 -3.77 26.41 -22.74
N PRO A 48 -4.65 25.62 -22.11
CA PRO A 48 -5.51 26.10 -21.05
C PRO A 48 -4.69 26.50 -19.81
N GLU A 49 -5.33 27.18 -18.87
CA GLU A 49 -4.72 27.57 -17.60
C GLU A 49 -4.20 26.33 -16.85
N VAL A 50 -2.96 26.38 -16.35
CA VAL A 50 -2.32 25.26 -15.64
C VAL A 50 -2.13 25.63 -14.17
N GLU A 51 -2.69 24.84 -13.28
CA GLU A 51 -2.65 25.04 -11.83
C GLU A 51 -1.63 24.10 -11.19
N PHE A 52 -0.76 24.63 -10.34
CA PHE A 52 0.26 23.89 -9.61
C PHE A 52 -0.08 23.84 -8.11
N TYR A 53 -0.01 22.65 -7.55
CA TYR A 53 -0.40 22.35 -6.18
C TYR A 53 0.80 21.85 -5.40
N PHE A 54 1.03 22.40 -4.21
CA PHE A 54 2.09 21.95 -3.31
C PHE A 54 1.57 20.89 -2.33
N PHE A 55 2.39 19.93 -1.93
CA PHE A 55 1.98 18.89 -0.97
C PHE A 55 1.57 19.51 0.38
N SER A 56 0.64 18.86 1.08
CA SER A 56 0.20 19.29 2.40
C SER A 56 1.18 18.83 3.48
N VAL A 57 1.80 19.77 4.18
CA VAL A 57 2.64 19.48 5.35
C VAL A 57 1.79 18.88 6.48
N ALA A 58 0.55 19.36 6.66
CA ALA A 58 -0.37 18.84 7.67
C ALA A 58 -0.65 17.35 7.48
N PHE A 59 -0.86 16.91 6.24
CA PHE A 59 -1.07 15.50 5.92
C PHE A 59 0.10 14.61 6.37
N TRP A 60 1.33 15.03 6.05
CA TRP A 60 2.51 14.26 6.44
C TRP A 60 2.74 14.26 7.96
N LEU A 61 2.39 15.35 8.66
CA LEU A 61 2.45 15.43 10.12
C LEU A 61 1.40 14.52 10.79
N GLU A 62 0.15 14.54 10.32
CA GLU A 62 -0.91 13.66 10.80
C GLU A 62 -0.53 12.19 10.60
N LEU A 63 -0.02 11.86 9.42
CA LEU A 63 0.46 10.52 9.11
C LEU A 63 1.62 10.08 10.03
N LEU A 64 2.56 10.99 10.32
CA LEU A 64 3.66 10.74 11.26
C LEU A 64 3.12 10.48 12.68
N VAL A 65 2.15 11.26 13.15
CA VAL A 65 1.52 11.07 14.47
C VAL A 65 0.87 9.68 14.55
N ILE A 66 0.10 9.30 13.53
CA ILE A 66 -0.52 7.97 13.45
C ILE A 66 0.55 6.87 13.53
N PHE A 67 1.65 7.00 12.79
CA PHE A 67 2.75 6.02 12.85
C PHE A 67 3.38 5.93 14.24
N VAL A 68 3.66 7.06 14.89
CA VAL A 68 4.25 7.07 16.24
C VAL A 68 3.33 6.37 17.24
N VAL A 69 2.02 6.64 17.18
CA VAL A 69 1.03 6.00 18.06
C VAL A 69 0.98 4.50 17.83
N LEU A 70 0.91 4.05 16.57
CA LEU A 70 0.90 2.62 16.23
C LEU A 70 2.19 1.91 16.65
N ILE A 71 3.36 2.55 16.48
CA ILE A 71 4.65 2.01 16.91
C ILE A 71 4.68 1.87 18.44
N ALA A 72 4.25 2.90 19.18
CA ALA A 72 4.21 2.85 20.64
C ALA A 72 3.32 1.70 21.14
N LEU A 73 2.14 1.54 20.53
CA LEU A 73 1.24 0.43 20.81
C LEU A 73 1.86 -0.93 20.46
N ALA A 74 2.52 -1.03 19.31
CA ALA A 74 3.21 -2.25 18.90
C ALA A 74 4.37 -2.61 19.82
N ILE A 75 5.07 -1.64 20.42
CA ILE A 75 6.08 -1.90 21.45
C ILE A 75 5.44 -2.60 22.66
N VAL A 76 4.30 -2.10 23.15
CA VAL A 76 3.59 -2.69 24.28
C VAL A 76 3.13 -4.12 23.96
N VAL A 77 2.50 -4.32 22.80
CA VAL A 77 2.07 -5.64 22.34
C VAL A 77 3.25 -6.59 22.14
N GLY A 78 4.36 -6.10 21.57
CA GLY A 78 5.60 -6.84 21.40
C GLY A 78 6.18 -7.32 22.74
N CYS A 79 6.16 -6.47 23.77
CA CYS A 79 6.56 -6.84 25.13
C CYS A 79 5.68 -7.96 25.70
N VAL A 80 4.35 -7.91 25.50
CA VAL A 80 3.42 -8.98 25.91
C VAL A 80 3.76 -10.29 25.20
N LEU A 81 3.89 -10.27 23.86
CA LEU A 81 4.27 -11.45 23.09
C LEU A 81 5.64 -12.00 23.48
N TYR A 82 6.60 -11.14 23.84
CA TYR A 82 7.89 -11.61 24.33
C TYR A 82 7.73 -12.45 25.60
N GLN A 83 6.93 -11.98 26.58
CA GLN A 83 6.75 -12.70 27.84
C GLN A 83 6.06 -14.05 27.66
N TYR A 84 5.06 -14.14 26.78
CA TYR A 84 4.24 -15.35 26.63
C TYR A 84 4.68 -16.30 25.51
N CYS A 85 5.30 -15.80 24.44
CA CYS A 85 5.69 -16.60 23.27
C CYS A 85 7.21 -16.84 23.20
N ILE A 86 8.04 -15.87 23.57
CA ILE A 86 9.50 -15.94 23.34
C ILE A 86 10.27 -16.40 24.58
N LYS A 87 10.06 -15.72 25.72
CA LYS A 87 10.76 -15.97 26.99
C LYS A 87 10.64 -17.42 27.49
N PRO A 88 9.50 -18.13 27.34
CA PRO A 88 9.39 -19.51 27.79
C PRO A 88 10.32 -20.48 27.05
N LYS A 89 10.94 -20.07 25.92
CA LYS A 89 11.80 -20.88 25.04
C LYS A 89 11.16 -22.19 24.58
N ARG A 90 9.83 -22.30 24.71
CA ARG A 90 9.01 -23.41 24.25
C ARG A 90 7.97 -22.80 23.33
N ALA A 91 8.07 -23.11 22.04
CA ALA A 91 7.01 -22.79 21.11
C ALA A 91 5.80 -23.72 21.38
N PHE A 92 4.62 -23.34 20.88
CA PHE A 92 3.40 -24.17 20.94
C PHE A 92 2.77 -24.36 22.33
N THR A 93 2.97 -23.42 23.28
CA THR A 93 2.31 -23.49 24.58
C THR A 93 0.86 -22.99 24.49
N SER A 94 -0.08 -23.58 25.25
CA SER A 94 -1.49 -23.13 25.25
C SER A 94 -1.62 -21.65 25.61
N SER A 95 -0.80 -21.15 26.54
CA SER A 95 -0.76 -19.73 26.89
C SER A 95 -0.31 -18.84 25.73
N SER A 96 0.69 -19.26 24.95
CA SER A 96 1.11 -18.52 23.75
C SER A 96 0.01 -18.43 22.70
N TYR A 97 -0.77 -19.50 22.50
CA TYR A 97 -1.90 -19.52 21.58
C TYR A 97 -3.04 -18.60 22.05
N ILE A 98 -3.41 -18.67 23.33
CA ILE A 98 -4.47 -17.83 23.90
C ILE A 98 -4.10 -16.35 23.79
N VAL A 99 -2.88 -15.96 24.17
CA VAL A 99 -2.44 -14.57 24.10
C VAL A 99 -2.35 -14.09 22.64
N ALA A 100 -1.71 -14.86 21.78
CA ALA A 100 -1.47 -14.41 20.42
C ALA A 100 -2.72 -14.44 19.53
N TYR A 101 -3.43 -15.56 19.47
CA TYR A 101 -4.60 -15.73 18.61
C TYR A 101 -5.91 -15.30 19.28
N GLY A 102 -6.00 -15.39 20.61
CA GLY A 102 -7.20 -14.99 21.35
C GLY A 102 -7.25 -13.52 21.72
N VAL A 103 -6.10 -12.83 21.84
CA VAL A 103 -6.05 -11.42 22.26
C VAL A 103 -5.37 -10.53 21.22
N VAL A 104 -4.10 -10.80 20.89
CA VAL A 104 -3.27 -9.89 20.08
C VAL A 104 -3.74 -9.81 18.62
N LEU A 105 -4.04 -10.95 18.00
CA LEU A 105 -4.47 -10.96 16.60
C LEU A 105 -5.87 -10.34 16.40
N PRO A 106 -6.89 -10.65 17.22
CA PRO A 106 -8.16 -9.93 17.20
C PRO A 106 -8.01 -8.43 17.44
N PHE A 107 -7.13 -8.03 18.37
CA PHE A 107 -6.81 -6.63 18.61
C PHE A 107 -6.34 -5.91 17.35
N TRP A 108 -5.35 -6.46 16.64
CA TRP A 108 -4.85 -5.87 15.41
C TRP A 108 -5.86 -5.92 14.25
N LEU A 109 -6.71 -6.94 14.18
CA LEU A 109 -7.75 -7.02 13.14
C LEU A 109 -8.84 -5.94 13.30
N VAL A 110 -9.18 -5.61 14.54
CA VAL A 110 -10.28 -4.69 14.86
C VAL A 110 -9.81 -3.24 15.01
N LEU A 111 -8.58 -3.02 15.49
CA LEU A 111 -8.06 -1.70 15.81
C LEU A 111 -8.17 -0.69 14.65
N PRO A 112 -7.73 -0.97 13.40
CA PRO A 112 -7.80 0.02 12.34
C PRO A 112 -9.23 0.46 12.03
N TYR A 113 -10.18 -0.49 12.03
CA TYR A 113 -11.60 -0.19 11.82
C TYR A 113 -12.18 0.63 12.97
N MET A 114 -11.89 0.27 14.21
CA MET A 114 -12.37 1.03 15.37
C MET A 114 -11.78 2.44 15.41
N ALA A 115 -10.48 2.58 15.12
CA ALA A 115 -9.81 3.87 15.10
C ALA A 115 -10.30 4.74 13.93
N SER A 116 -10.40 4.20 12.72
CA SER A 116 -10.93 4.96 11.58
C SER A 116 -12.38 5.39 11.82
N SER A 117 -13.17 4.51 12.44
CA SER A 117 -14.57 4.79 12.74
C SER A 117 -14.75 5.84 13.83
N TYR A 118 -14.03 5.68 14.95
CA TYR A 118 -14.07 6.59 16.08
C TYR A 118 -13.60 8.00 15.72
N PHE A 119 -12.48 8.11 14.99
CA PHE A 119 -11.93 9.41 14.58
C PHE A 119 -12.58 9.98 13.32
N ARG A 120 -13.48 9.22 12.68
CA ARG A 120 -14.07 9.55 11.37
C ARG A 120 -13.00 9.90 10.34
N VAL A 121 -12.01 9.03 10.22
CA VAL A 121 -10.97 9.14 9.17
C VAL A 121 -11.66 8.80 7.86
N GLU A 122 -11.78 9.74 6.93
CA GLU A 122 -12.35 9.59 5.59
C GLU A 122 -11.27 9.38 4.53
N ASN A 123 -10.10 10.02 4.68
CA ASN A 123 -8.99 9.89 3.74
C ASN A 123 -8.51 8.42 3.64
N LYS A 124 -8.65 7.82 2.47
CA LYS A 124 -8.37 6.40 2.23
C LYS A 124 -6.90 6.05 2.30
N ILE A 125 -5.99 6.99 2.00
CA ILE A 125 -4.55 6.77 2.23
C ILE A 125 -4.24 6.67 3.71
N ILE A 126 -4.84 7.52 4.54
CA ILE A 126 -4.64 7.47 6.00
C ILE A 126 -5.22 6.16 6.57
N ARG A 127 -6.42 5.75 6.14
CA ARG A 127 -6.99 4.43 6.48
C ARG A 127 -6.05 3.30 6.05
N PHE A 128 -5.56 3.35 4.82
CA PHE A 128 -4.63 2.35 4.30
C PHE A 128 -3.36 2.29 5.14
N MET A 129 -2.78 3.41 5.57
CA MET A 129 -1.57 3.41 6.40
C MET A 129 -1.85 2.89 7.82
N LEU A 130 -3.00 3.24 8.40
CA LEU A 130 -3.47 2.74 9.69
C LEU A 130 -3.63 1.21 9.68
N THR A 131 -4.12 0.66 8.56
CA THR A 131 -4.32 -0.78 8.38
C THR A 131 -3.04 -1.53 7.97
N THR A 132 -2.27 -1.03 7.00
CA THR A 132 -1.29 -1.85 6.27
C THR A 132 0.07 -1.94 6.90
N VAL A 133 0.58 -0.87 7.53
CA VAL A 133 2.00 -0.86 7.87
C VAL A 133 2.22 -1.59 9.19
N VAL A 134 2.00 -0.94 10.32
CA VAL A 134 2.34 -1.52 11.63
C VAL A 134 1.42 -2.67 11.96
N THR A 135 0.12 -2.50 11.72
CA THR A 135 -0.91 -3.49 12.06
C THR A 135 -0.70 -4.81 11.31
N SER A 136 -0.50 -4.76 10.00
CA SER A 136 -0.39 -5.98 9.19
C SER A 136 0.91 -6.72 9.44
N ILE A 137 2.01 -5.97 9.56
CA ILE A 137 3.30 -6.54 9.95
C ILE A 137 3.18 -7.19 11.34
N SER A 138 2.47 -6.55 12.28
CA SER A 138 2.24 -7.07 13.62
C SER A 138 1.42 -8.37 13.60
N ILE A 139 0.40 -8.49 12.75
CA ILE A 139 -0.36 -9.75 12.56
C ILE A 139 0.60 -10.89 12.18
N PHE A 140 1.39 -10.72 11.11
CA PHE A 140 2.28 -11.79 10.66
C PHE A 140 3.45 -12.05 11.60
N ARG A 141 4.00 -11.02 12.26
CA ARG A 141 5.03 -11.17 13.29
C ARG A 141 4.51 -11.88 14.53
N THR A 142 3.24 -11.68 14.89
CA THR A 142 2.57 -12.43 15.97
C THR A 142 2.54 -13.91 15.64
N THR A 143 2.11 -14.27 14.44
CA THR A 143 2.11 -15.66 13.96
C THR A 143 3.53 -16.24 13.95
N ALA A 144 4.51 -15.48 13.43
CA ALA A 144 5.91 -15.90 13.46
C ALA A 144 6.46 -16.12 14.88
N ALA A 145 6.03 -15.32 15.86
CA ALA A 145 6.45 -15.44 17.25
C ALA A 145 5.91 -16.72 17.91
N VAL A 146 4.61 -17.00 17.75
CA VAL A 146 3.97 -18.20 18.33
C VAL A 146 4.58 -19.49 17.79
N HIS A 147 4.87 -19.51 16.49
CA HIS A 147 5.40 -20.70 15.82
C HIS A 147 6.94 -20.81 15.89
N GLY A 148 7.61 -19.85 16.55
CA GLY A 148 9.06 -19.89 16.76
C GLY A 148 9.91 -19.53 15.53
N PHE A 149 9.38 -18.77 14.59
CA PHE A 149 10.08 -18.32 13.36
C PHE A 149 10.50 -16.84 13.39
N SER A 150 10.39 -16.20 14.56
CA SER A 150 10.99 -14.89 14.78
C SER A 150 12.51 -14.93 14.57
N PRO A 151 13.14 -13.87 14.04
CA PRO A 151 14.59 -13.84 13.84
C PRO A 151 15.34 -14.06 15.17
N GLN A 152 16.40 -14.88 15.13
CA GLN A 152 17.19 -15.20 16.33
C GLN A 152 17.77 -13.97 17.03
N HIS A 153 18.11 -12.91 16.28
CA HIS A 153 18.61 -11.68 16.89
C HIS A 153 17.53 -10.91 17.66
N ALA A 154 16.28 -11.00 17.23
CA ALA A 154 15.15 -10.32 17.87
C ALA A 154 14.71 -11.02 19.16
N THR A 155 15.00 -12.32 19.33
CA THR A 155 14.54 -13.09 20.50
C THR A 155 15.49 -13.06 21.69
N LYS A 156 16.60 -12.31 21.61
CA LYS A 156 17.64 -12.25 22.66
C LYS A 156 17.20 -11.51 23.91
N SER A 157 16.43 -10.43 23.74
CA SER A 157 15.97 -9.58 24.82
C SER A 157 14.58 -9.02 24.51
N ILE A 158 13.89 -8.53 25.55
CA ILE A 158 12.57 -7.90 25.37
C ILE A 158 12.67 -6.62 24.52
N SER A 159 13.74 -5.86 24.65
CA SER A 159 13.97 -4.64 23.87
C SER A 159 14.23 -4.95 22.40
N ASP A 160 15.04 -5.98 22.10
CA ASP A 160 15.29 -6.40 20.72
C ASP A 160 14.01 -6.90 20.06
N PHE A 161 13.19 -7.65 20.80
CA PHE A 161 11.93 -8.16 20.29
C PHE A 161 10.89 -7.06 20.09
N ALA A 162 10.75 -6.14 21.05
CA ALA A 162 9.83 -5.02 20.95
C ALA A 162 10.22 -4.10 19.78
N PHE A 163 11.52 -3.82 19.60
CA PHE A 163 12.01 -3.07 18.45
C PHE A 163 11.72 -3.81 17.14
N TYR A 164 12.07 -5.10 17.04
CA TYR A 164 11.76 -5.92 15.87
C TYR A 164 10.27 -5.93 15.57
N TYR A 165 9.41 -6.06 16.58
CA TYR A 165 7.97 -6.19 16.42
C TYR A 165 7.33 -4.87 15.95
N ALA A 166 7.75 -3.74 16.54
CA ALA A 166 7.17 -2.42 16.25
C ALA A 166 7.79 -1.72 15.03
N CYS A 167 8.97 -2.14 14.57
CA CYS A 167 9.66 -1.48 13.47
C CYS A 167 8.87 -1.60 12.15
N PRO A 168 8.40 -0.49 11.53
CA PRO A 168 7.53 -0.51 10.36
C PRO A 168 8.24 -0.95 9.08
N VAL A 169 9.58 -1.05 9.11
CA VAL A 169 10.42 -1.50 8.00
C VAL A 169 11.37 -2.60 8.46
N ARG A 170 12.13 -3.18 7.54
CA ARG A 170 13.11 -4.22 7.88
C ARG A 170 14.45 -3.58 8.25
N ALA A 171 14.70 -3.44 9.55
CA ALA A 171 15.99 -2.96 10.06
C ALA A 171 17.13 -3.91 9.66
N THR A 172 18.25 -3.36 9.20
CA THR A 172 19.41 -4.16 8.78
C THR A 172 20.19 -4.63 10.01
N TYR A 173 20.39 -5.93 10.11
CA TYR A 173 21.14 -6.56 11.20
C TYR A 173 22.42 -7.20 10.68
N ASP A 174 23.57 -6.77 11.22
CA ASP A 174 24.87 -7.35 10.88
C ASP A 174 25.07 -8.63 11.69
N THR A 175 25.01 -9.77 11.00
CA THR A 175 25.19 -11.09 11.62
C THR A 175 26.62 -11.35 12.09
N LYS A 176 27.63 -10.69 11.51
CA LYS A 176 29.03 -10.83 11.96
C LYS A 176 29.25 -10.05 13.26
N ARG A 177 28.72 -8.83 13.33
CA ARG A 177 28.86 -7.95 14.51
C ARG A 177 27.78 -8.15 15.57
N GLN A 178 26.75 -8.95 15.29
CA GLN A 178 25.62 -9.22 16.18
C GLN A 178 24.92 -7.95 16.68
N GLN A 179 24.81 -6.94 15.81
CA GLN A 179 24.18 -5.66 16.12
C GLN A 179 23.44 -5.07 14.92
N TYR A 180 22.49 -4.17 15.17
CA TYR A 180 21.85 -3.39 14.12
C TYR A 180 22.87 -2.47 13.43
N GLN A 181 22.81 -2.40 12.11
CA GLN A 181 23.69 -1.57 11.32
C GLN A 181 23.32 -0.09 11.53
N ARG A 182 24.27 0.70 12.05
CA ARG A 182 24.07 2.15 12.17
C ARG A 182 24.05 2.81 10.79
N ALA A 183 23.10 3.72 10.60
CA ALA A 183 22.98 4.50 9.38
C ALA A 183 24.16 5.47 9.25
N THR A 184 24.85 5.42 8.11
CA THR A 184 25.90 6.38 7.78
C THR A 184 25.30 7.70 7.28
N ARG A 185 26.06 8.81 7.32
CA ARG A 185 25.62 10.09 6.72
C ARG A 185 25.26 9.92 5.23
N ALA A 186 26.00 9.06 4.51
CA ALA A 186 25.71 8.73 3.11
C ALA A 186 24.38 7.99 2.96
N SER A 187 24.09 7.03 3.84
CA SER A 187 22.80 6.31 3.84
C SER A 187 21.63 7.25 4.12
N ILE A 188 21.75 8.13 5.14
CA ILE A 188 20.73 9.14 5.45
C ILE A 188 20.50 10.07 4.24
N ARG A 189 21.57 10.58 3.63
CA ARG A 189 21.48 11.43 2.42
C ARG A 189 20.78 10.69 1.27
N LYS A 190 21.12 9.42 1.04
CA LYS A 190 20.48 8.58 0.01
C LYS A 190 18.98 8.45 0.27
N ARG A 191 18.56 8.25 1.53
CA ARG A 191 17.13 8.15 1.91
C ARG A 191 16.38 9.46 1.69
N VAL A 192 16.98 10.59 2.07
CA VAL A 192 16.41 11.92 1.80
C VAL A 192 16.21 12.12 0.30
N ILE A 193 17.25 11.88 -0.51
CA ILE A 193 17.16 12.04 -1.98
C ILE A 193 16.06 11.13 -2.54
N ARG A 194 16.03 9.85 -2.17
CA ARG A 194 15.02 8.91 -2.66
C ARG A 194 13.61 9.31 -2.30
N PHE A 195 13.36 9.72 -1.06
CA PHE A 195 12.04 10.20 -0.64
C PHE A 195 11.58 11.37 -1.51
N HIS A 196 12.43 12.39 -1.71
CA HIS A 196 12.08 13.56 -2.54
C HIS A 196 11.90 13.18 -4.01
N THR A 197 12.79 12.34 -4.57
CA THR A 197 12.66 11.83 -5.94
C THR A 197 11.36 11.04 -6.12
N SER A 198 11.00 10.15 -5.20
CA SER A 198 9.75 9.40 -5.26
C SER A 198 8.52 10.29 -5.14
N MET A 199 8.58 11.36 -4.34
CA MET A 199 7.49 12.34 -4.22
C MET A 199 7.30 13.12 -5.52
N VAL A 200 8.39 13.57 -6.15
CA VAL A 200 8.35 14.23 -7.47
C VAL A 200 7.82 13.28 -8.53
N ILE A 201 8.34 12.05 -8.62
CA ILE A 201 7.89 11.06 -9.62
C ILE A 201 6.40 10.75 -9.43
N ALA A 202 5.95 10.47 -8.20
CA ALA A 202 4.54 10.18 -7.94
C ALA A 202 3.63 11.37 -8.31
N GLY A 203 4.05 12.60 -7.99
CA GLY A 203 3.36 13.83 -8.38
C GLY A 203 3.28 14.04 -9.89
N VAL A 204 4.40 13.82 -10.60
CA VAL A 204 4.46 13.89 -12.07
C VAL A 204 3.53 12.87 -12.70
N VAL A 205 3.60 11.62 -12.26
CA VAL A 205 2.75 10.55 -12.81
C VAL A 205 1.27 10.84 -12.52
N ALA A 206 0.91 11.25 -11.29
CA ALA A 206 -0.47 11.60 -10.96
C ALA A 206 -1.01 12.74 -11.85
N SER A 207 -0.19 13.76 -12.10
CA SER A 207 -0.54 14.89 -12.97
C SER A 207 -0.74 14.45 -14.43
N ILE A 208 0.13 13.56 -14.93
CA ILE A 208 0.01 13.01 -16.29
C ILE A 208 -1.29 12.22 -16.46
N TYR A 209 -1.69 11.41 -15.47
CA TYR A 209 -2.94 10.66 -15.53
C TYR A 209 -4.16 11.59 -15.63
N GLN A 210 -4.15 12.70 -14.89
CA GLN A 210 -5.22 13.70 -14.94
C GLN A 210 -5.24 14.50 -16.25
N MET A 211 -4.08 14.82 -16.82
CA MET A 211 -4.00 15.65 -18.03
C MET A 211 -4.36 14.90 -19.32
N PHE A 212 -4.13 13.58 -19.37
CA PHE A 212 -4.26 12.80 -20.61
C PHE A 212 -5.25 11.62 -20.46
N PRO A 213 -6.54 11.88 -20.19
CA PRO A 213 -7.55 10.83 -19.98
C PRO A 213 -7.82 9.98 -21.24
N ASN A 214 -7.41 10.45 -22.43
CA ASN A 214 -7.50 9.68 -23.67
C ASN A 214 -6.38 8.64 -23.83
N ILE A 215 -5.29 8.76 -23.05
CA ILE A 215 -4.10 7.90 -23.13
C ILE A 215 -4.05 6.97 -21.92
N PHE A 216 -4.31 7.53 -20.74
CA PHE A 216 -4.31 6.80 -19.47
C PHE A 216 -5.73 6.46 -19.08
N PRO A 217 -5.96 5.27 -18.51
CA PRO A 217 -7.28 4.90 -18.04
C PRO A 217 -7.71 5.86 -16.91
N PRO A 218 -9.01 6.16 -16.80
CA PRO A 218 -9.52 7.08 -15.80
C PRO A 218 -9.27 6.56 -14.38
N LEU A 219 -9.15 7.49 -13.44
CA LEU A 219 -9.00 7.22 -12.01
C LEU A 219 -10.23 7.76 -11.28
N SER A 220 -10.66 7.06 -10.24
CA SER A 220 -11.78 7.43 -9.39
C SER A 220 -13.12 7.56 -10.10
N GLU A 221 -13.30 6.86 -11.24
CA GLU A 221 -14.60 6.70 -11.87
C GLU A 221 -15.33 5.50 -11.26
N PRO A 222 -16.47 5.68 -10.58
CA PRO A 222 -17.24 4.57 -10.06
C PRO A 222 -17.70 3.69 -11.21
N SER A 223 -17.30 2.42 -11.22
CA SER A 223 -17.91 1.43 -12.09
C SER A 223 -19.37 1.23 -11.67
N SER A 224 -20.24 0.93 -12.63
CA SER A 224 -21.59 0.48 -12.29
C SER A 224 -21.48 -0.77 -11.39
N PRO A 225 -22.22 -0.87 -10.28
CA PRO A 225 -22.21 -2.02 -9.37
C PRO A 225 -22.51 -3.35 -10.10
N ASP A 226 -23.16 -3.24 -11.26
CA ASP A 226 -23.59 -4.34 -12.10
C ASP A 226 -22.73 -4.54 -13.35
N ASP A 227 -21.56 -3.90 -13.50
CA ASP A 227 -20.70 -4.12 -14.66
C ASP A 227 -19.96 -5.48 -14.56
N PRO A 228 -20.53 -6.59 -15.08
CA PRO A 228 -19.93 -7.91 -14.96
C PRO A 228 -18.72 -8.01 -15.91
N VAL A 229 -18.58 -7.04 -16.82
CA VAL A 229 -17.58 -7.03 -17.87
C VAL A 229 -16.20 -6.91 -17.26
N TRP A 230 -16.04 -6.20 -16.14
CA TRP A 230 -14.73 -6.02 -15.49
C TRP A 230 -14.10 -7.34 -15.03
N TYR A 231 -14.91 -8.32 -14.63
CA TYR A 231 -14.45 -9.62 -14.13
C TYR A 231 -14.55 -10.74 -15.15
N ASP A 232 -14.97 -10.44 -16.39
CA ASP A 232 -15.03 -11.42 -17.47
C ASP A 232 -13.60 -11.88 -17.83
N TRP A 233 -13.40 -13.19 -17.93
CA TRP A 233 -12.14 -13.79 -18.35
C TRP A 233 -11.69 -13.28 -19.73
N ARG A 234 -12.62 -12.82 -20.58
CA ARG A 234 -12.31 -12.21 -21.87
C ARG A 234 -11.48 -10.92 -21.73
N GLN A 235 -11.61 -10.20 -20.61
CA GLN A 235 -10.83 -9.00 -20.36
C GLN A 235 -9.35 -9.29 -20.06
N ILE A 236 -9.00 -10.52 -19.66
CA ILE A 236 -7.62 -10.90 -19.36
C ILE A 236 -6.72 -10.74 -20.60
N ILE A 237 -7.27 -10.99 -21.79
CA ILE A 237 -6.54 -10.92 -23.07
C ILE A 237 -6.87 -9.66 -23.87
N ASN A 238 -7.79 -8.81 -23.40
CA ASN A 238 -8.16 -7.59 -24.10
C ASN A 238 -6.98 -6.60 -24.08
N PRO A 239 -6.47 -6.14 -25.24
CA PRO A 239 -5.34 -5.22 -25.30
C PRO A 239 -5.56 -3.90 -24.53
N SER A 240 -6.78 -3.36 -24.53
CA SER A 240 -7.07 -2.13 -23.78
C SER A 240 -7.02 -2.37 -22.27
N ASN A 241 -7.54 -3.50 -21.80
CA ASN A 241 -7.47 -3.87 -20.39
C ASN A 241 -6.05 -4.23 -19.97
N LEU A 242 -5.26 -4.89 -20.82
CA LEU A 242 -3.83 -5.13 -20.56
C LEU A 242 -3.06 -3.82 -20.41
N TRP A 243 -3.33 -2.83 -21.27
CA TRP A 243 -2.77 -1.49 -21.13
C TRP A 243 -3.20 -0.83 -19.81
N ALA A 244 -4.49 -0.89 -19.48
CA ALA A 244 -5.01 -0.35 -18.23
C ALA A 244 -4.36 -1.00 -17.00
N ASN A 245 -4.20 -2.32 -17.01
CA ASN A 245 -3.52 -3.08 -15.96
C ASN A 245 -2.08 -2.62 -15.74
N VAL A 246 -1.32 -2.42 -16.83
CA VAL A 246 0.06 -1.92 -16.75
C VAL A 246 0.08 -0.50 -16.16
N CYS A 247 -0.84 0.36 -16.61
CA CYS A 247 -0.98 1.73 -16.12
C CYS A 247 -1.29 1.73 -14.61
N TYR A 248 -2.37 1.08 -14.20
CA TYR A 248 -2.77 1.01 -12.79
C TYR A 248 -1.69 0.41 -11.90
N ALA A 249 -1.04 -0.68 -12.34
CA ALA A 249 0.04 -1.29 -11.59
C ALA A 249 1.25 -0.34 -11.45
N ALA A 250 1.63 0.37 -12.51
CA ALA A 250 2.72 1.35 -12.47
C ALA A 250 2.37 2.52 -11.54
N PHE A 251 1.13 3.01 -11.60
CA PHE A 251 0.67 4.10 -10.76
C PHE A 251 0.61 3.71 -9.28
N PHE A 252 0.02 2.55 -8.98
CA PHE A 252 -0.01 1.98 -7.64
C PHE A 252 1.41 1.73 -7.10
N GLN A 253 2.33 1.25 -7.94
CA GLN A 253 3.73 1.06 -7.57
C GLN A 253 4.43 2.38 -7.22
N CYS A 254 4.11 3.49 -7.91
CA CYS A 254 4.67 4.81 -7.58
C CYS A 254 4.24 5.24 -6.17
N TYR A 255 2.96 5.09 -5.84
CA TYR A 255 2.42 5.38 -4.51
C TYR A 255 3.06 4.51 -3.44
N LEU A 256 3.08 3.19 -3.64
CA LEU A 256 3.73 2.27 -2.70
C LEU A 256 5.20 2.61 -2.48
N THR A 257 5.93 3.00 -3.53
CA THR A 257 7.35 3.36 -3.44
C THR A 257 7.53 4.65 -2.63
N LEU A 258 6.71 5.67 -2.88
CA LEU A 258 6.73 6.92 -2.11
C LEU A 258 6.52 6.66 -0.62
N PHE A 259 5.47 5.94 -0.26
CA PHE A 259 5.17 5.69 1.15
C PHE A 259 6.17 4.72 1.79
N ALA A 260 6.73 3.77 1.05
CA ALA A 260 7.80 2.93 1.57
C ALA A 260 9.10 3.71 1.83
N GLU A 261 9.51 4.59 0.92
CA GLU A 261 10.70 5.43 1.11
C GLU A 261 10.48 6.48 2.21
N SER A 262 9.26 7.00 2.39
CA SER A 262 8.96 7.90 3.52
C SER A 262 9.09 7.19 4.86
N MET A 263 8.57 5.97 5.00
CA MET A 263 8.72 5.16 6.21
C MET A 263 10.18 4.80 6.49
N MET A 264 10.92 4.38 5.46
CA MET A 264 12.36 4.09 5.59
C MET A 264 13.15 5.33 5.99
N PHE A 265 12.82 6.49 5.41
CA PHE A 265 13.43 7.77 5.77
C PHE A 265 13.18 8.14 7.23
N ILE A 266 11.92 8.11 7.68
CA ILE A 266 11.55 8.42 9.08
C ILE A 266 12.24 7.46 10.04
N GLN A 267 12.20 6.15 9.77
CA GLN A 267 12.87 5.14 10.58
C GLN A 267 14.36 5.46 10.75
N VAL A 268 15.07 5.67 9.64
CA VAL A 268 16.52 5.93 9.63
C VAL A 268 16.83 7.24 10.34
N PHE A 269 16.00 8.27 10.16
CA PHE A 269 16.17 9.57 10.78
C PHE A 269 16.03 9.51 12.31
N VAL A 270 14.97 8.85 12.80
CA VAL A 270 14.63 8.75 14.22
C VAL A 270 15.57 7.77 14.94
N THR A 271 15.73 6.56 14.39
CA THR A 271 16.44 5.47 15.10
C THR A 271 17.94 5.43 14.83
N ARG A 272 18.40 6.09 13.74
CA ARG A 272 19.78 6.00 13.25
C ARG A 272 20.21 4.57 12.90
N ILE A 273 19.25 3.67 12.69
CA ILE A 273 19.47 2.29 12.24
C ILE A 273 19.12 2.21 10.75
N ASP A 274 19.98 1.58 9.97
CA ASP A 274 19.75 1.39 8.53
C ASP A 274 18.66 0.34 8.28
N CYS A 275 18.06 0.39 7.10
CA CYS A 275 16.98 -0.51 6.69
C CYS A 275 17.22 -1.10 5.30
N GLU A 276 16.71 -2.31 5.09
CA GLU A 276 16.70 -2.94 3.78
C GLU A 276 15.67 -2.27 2.86
N GLU A 277 15.96 -2.26 1.56
CA GLU A 277 15.04 -1.75 0.55
C GLU A 277 13.79 -2.64 0.46
N THR A 278 12.62 -2.02 0.40
CA THR A 278 11.32 -2.73 0.29
C THR A 278 11.08 -3.25 -1.12
N MET A 279 11.61 -2.57 -2.13
CA MET A 279 11.49 -2.89 -3.56
C MET A 279 12.89 -2.99 -4.17
N ASP A 280 13.15 -4.01 -4.97
CA ASP A 280 14.44 -4.23 -5.65
C ASP A 280 14.23 -4.51 -7.15
N ASN A 281 14.04 -3.42 -7.90
CA ASN A 281 13.75 -3.43 -9.34
C ASN A 281 12.79 -4.55 -9.78
N PRO A 282 11.58 -4.64 -9.19
CA PRO A 282 10.68 -5.77 -9.46
C PRO A 282 10.22 -5.82 -10.92
N VAL A 283 9.91 -4.68 -11.54
CA VAL A 283 9.33 -4.64 -12.89
C VAL A 283 10.36 -4.97 -13.97
N PHE A 284 11.60 -4.45 -13.87
CA PHE A 284 12.59 -4.60 -14.94
C PHE A 284 13.66 -5.67 -14.64
N GLY A 285 13.72 -6.18 -13.42
CA GLY A 285 14.73 -7.13 -12.98
C GLY A 285 14.23 -8.55 -12.75
N SER A 286 12.93 -8.80 -12.76
CA SER A 286 12.37 -10.12 -12.48
C SER A 286 12.31 -10.98 -13.73
N THR A 287 12.96 -12.14 -13.71
CA THR A 287 12.95 -13.10 -14.83
C THR A 287 11.99 -14.27 -14.62
N SER A 288 11.33 -14.34 -13.46
CA SER A 288 10.25 -15.29 -13.19
C SER A 288 9.27 -14.77 -12.13
N PRO A 289 8.03 -15.31 -12.05
CA PRO A 289 7.07 -14.96 -11.02
C PRO A 289 7.59 -15.16 -9.59
N SER A 290 8.32 -16.25 -9.33
CA SER A 290 8.90 -16.51 -8.01
C SER A 290 10.00 -15.51 -7.64
N GLU A 291 10.76 -15.00 -8.62
CA GLU A 291 11.74 -13.92 -8.40
C GLU A 291 11.04 -12.60 -8.08
N PHE A 292 9.99 -12.26 -8.84
CA PHE A 292 9.19 -11.04 -8.65
C PHE A 292 8.62 -10.98 -7.23
N TRP A 293 7.79 -11.95 -6.85
CA TRP A 293 7.10 -11.95 -5.55
C TRP A 293 7.99 -12.40 -4.38
N GLY A 294 9.01 -13.21 -4.66
CA GLY A 294 9.84 -13.82 -3.62
C GLY A 294 11.08 -13.02 -3.23
N ARG A 295 11.57 -12.13 -4.10
CA ARG A 295 12.86 -11.46 -3.88
C ARG A 295 12.86 -9.97 -4.13
N ARG A 296 11.98 -9.48 -5.02
CA ARG A 296 12.09 -8.11 -5.55
C ARG A 296 10.95 -7.19 -5.16
N TRP A 297 9.72 -7.68 -5.19
CA TRP A 297 8.54 -6.90 -4.84
C TRP A 297 8.19 -7.07 -3.36
N ASN A 298 7.99 -5.95 -2.67
CA ASN A 298 7.56 -5.87 -1.27
C ASN A 298 8.26 -6.87 -0.34
N ARG A 299 9.59 -6.77 -0.27
CA ARG A 299 10.48 -7.66 0.52
C ARG A 299 10.13 -7.69 2.01
N LEU A 300 9.50 -6.62 2.51
CA LEU A 300 9.01 -6.52 3.87
C LEU A 300 7.85 -7.50 4.12
N ILE A 301 6.81 -7.45 3.29
CA ILE A 301 5.67 -8.38 3.38
C ILE A 301 6.10 -9.80 3.02
N HIS A 302 7.03 -9.98 2.09
CA HIS A 302 7.63 -11.28 1.81
C HIS A 302 8.23 -11.92 3.09
N ASP A 303 9.07 -11.19 3.85
CA ASP A 303 9.66 -11.73 5.09
C ASP A 303 8.57 -12.06 6.14
N CYS A 304 7.55 -11.20 6.25
CA CYS A 304 6.41 -11.40 7.13
C CYS A 304 5.63 -12.68 6.77
N LEU A 305 5.21 -12.86 5.51
CA LEU A 305 4.52 -14.06 5.04
C LEU A 305 5.41 -15.30 5.13
N LYS A 306 6.70 -15.16 4.83
CA LYS A 306 7.65 -16.26 4.92
C LYS A 306 7.72 -16.82 6.35
N ARG A 307 7.85 -15.96 7.35
CA ARG A 307 7.97 -16.37 8.75
C ARG A 307 6.63 -16.66 9.41
N GLY A 308 5.60 -15.90 9.06
CA GLY A 308 4.27 -15.98 9.66
C GLY A 308 3.40 -17.08 9.08
N VAL A 309 3.62 -17.51 7.83
CA VAL A 309 2.75 -18.48 7.15
C VAL A 309 3.55 -19.59 6.49
N PHE A 310 4.46 -19.27 5.57
CA PHE A 310 5.16 -20.27 4.75
C PHE A 310 5.96 -21.26 5.61
N LEU A 311 6.84 -20.78 6.49
CA LEU A 311 7.67 -21.65 7.33
C LEU A 311 6.85 -22.51 8.30
N PRO A 312 5.83 -21.98 9.01
CA PRO A 312 4.91 -22.81 9.80
C PRO A 312 4.23 -23.92 9.01
N VAL A 313 3.63 -23.59 7.86
CA VAL A 313 2.93 -24.57 7.01
C VAL A 313 3.91 -25.59 6.45
N LYS A 314 5.08 -25.15 5.98
CA LYS A 314 6.12 -26.05 5.48
C LYS A 314 6.61 -27.01 6.56
N ARG A 315 6.76 -26.56 7.81
CA ARG A 315 7.17 -27.43 8.93
C ARG A 315 6.10 -28.46 9.25
N GLN A 316 4.83 -28.08 9.17
CA GLN A 316 3.72 -28.97 9.52
C GLN A 316 3.45 -30.04 8.46
N PHE A 317 3.53 -29.68 7.17
CA PHE A 317 3.08 -30.55 6.07
C PHE A 317 4.21 -31.05 5.16
N ALA A 318 5.46 -30.62 5.39
CA ALA A 318 6.64 -30.96 4.56
C ALA A 318 6.50 -30.66 3.05
N SER A 319 5.50 -29.86 2.64
CA SER A 319 5.22 -29.53 1.24
C SER A 319 5.52 -28.07 0.95
N THR A 320 6.45 -27.83 0.02
CA THR A 320 6.77 -26.46 -0.44
C THR A 320 5.60 -25.86 -1.22
N THR A 321 4.95 -26.63 -2.09
CA THR A 321 3.81 -26.16 -2.88
C THR A 321 2.65 -25.73 -1.97
N LEU A 322 2.31 -26.54 -0.97
CA LEU A 322 1.24 -26.18 -0.02
C LEU A 322 1.61 -24.93 0.78
N ALA A 323 2.88 -24.77 1.17
CA ALA A 323 3.35 -23.57 1.87
C ALA A 323 3.29 -22.31 1.00
N VAL A 324 3.61 -22.41 -0.31
CA VAL A 324 3.43 -21.31 -1.27
C VAL A 324 1.95 -20.95 -1.38
N MET A 325 1.08 -21.94 -1.65
CA MET A 325 -0.37 -21.73 -1.76
C MET A 325 -0.95 -21.09 -0.50
N ALA A 326 -0.55 -21.56 0.68
CA ALA A 326 -1.00 -20.99 1.95
C ALA A 326 -0.52 -19.53 2.15
N ALA A 327 0.74 -19.21 1.78
CA ALA A 327 1.26 -17.85 1.89
C ALA A 327 0.51 -16.87 0.96
N PHE A 328 0.23 -17.27 -0.27
CA PHE A 328 -0.55 -16.45 -1.21
C PHE A 328 -2.03 -16.35 -0.83
N CYS A 329 -2.63 -17.45 -0.35
CA CYS A 329 -3.99 -17.42 0.20
C CYS A 329 -4.09 -16.47 1.39
N ALA A 330 -3.15 -16.54 2.33
CA ALA A 330 -3.09 -15.61 3.46
C ALA A 330 -2.91 -14.15 3.01
N SER A 331 -2.10 -13.90 1.97
CA SER A 331 -1.96 -12.57 1.36
C SER A 331 -3.27 -12.10 0.72
N GLY A 332 -3.99 -12.98 0.02
CA GLY A 332 -5.28 -12.71 -0.58
C GLY A 332 -6.34 -12.33 0.47
N VAL A 333 -6.52 -13.18 1.49
CA VAL A 333 -7.44 -12.93 2.61
C VAL A 333 -7.09 -11.63 3.34
N PHE A 334 -5.80 -11.37 3.50
CA PHE A 334 -5.33 -10.11 4.07
C PHE A 334 -5.79 -8.90 3.24
N HIS A 335 -5.74 -8.98 1.91
CA HIS A 335 -6.22 -7.91 1.04
C HIS A 335 -7.74 -7.77 1.03
N GLU A 336 -8.50 -8.86 1.24
CA GLU A 336 -9.95 -8.77 1.49
C GLU A 336 -10.25 -8.00 2.79
N TRP A 337 -9.53 -8.33 3.88
CA TRP A 337 -9.64 -7.59 5.14
C TRP A 337 -9.24 -6.12 4.97
N LEU A 338 -8.17 -5.85 4.21
CA LEU A 338 -7.76 -4.49 3.89
C LEU A 338 -8.87 -3.73 3.18
N GLN A 339 -9.53 -4.35 2.20
CA GLN A 339 -10.65 -3.73 1.49
C GLN A 339 -11.78 -3.33 2.44
N ILE A 340 -12.17 -4.21 3.38
CA ILE A 340 -13.20 -3.92 4.38
C ILE A 340 -12.84 -2.70 5.23
N THR A 341 -11.57 -2.57 5.63
CA THR A 341 -11.14 -1.47 6.51
C THR A 341 -10.93 -0.14 5.79
N VAL A 342 -10.51 -0.17 4.52
CA VAL A 342 -10.15 1.04 3.75
C VAL A 342 -11.35 1.57 2.96
N PHE A 343 -12.17 0.68 2.41
CA PHE A 343 -13.32 1.00 1.55
C PHE A 343 -14.68 0.57 2.16
N PRO A 344 -15.00 0.94 3.42
CA PRO A 344 -16.27 0.56 4.01
C PRO A 344 -17.46 1.21 3.24
N PRO A 345 -18.48 0.42 2.83
CA PRO A 345 -19.54 0.88 1.92
C PRO A 345 -20.33 2.11 2.38
N SER A 346 -20.49 2.31 3.69
CA SER A 346 -21.37 3.34 4.25
C SER A 346 -20.70 4.70 4.52
N TRP A 347 -19.43 4.88 4.14
CA TRP A 347 -18.62 6.03 4.59
C TRP A 347 -18.23 7.00 3.48
N ASP A 348 -18.35 6.59 2.23
CA ASP A 348 -17.87 7.39 1.10
C ASP A 348 -18.99 8.26 0.51
N HIS A 349 -20.24 7.83 0.65
CA HIS A 349 -21.34 8.45 -0.04
C HIS A 349 -22.64 8.39 0.74
N TYR A 350 -23.48 9.40 0.53
CA TYR A 350 -24.91 9.29 0.80
C TYR A 350 -25.66 9.20 -0.54
N VAL A 351 -26.72 8.41 -0.55
CA VAL A 351 -27.64 8.39 -1.67
C VAL A 351 -28.64 9.52 -1.43
N ASP A 352 -28.79 10.44 -2.37
CA ASP A 352 -29.89 11.39 -2.33
C ASP A 352 -31.18 10.64 -2.66
N ASP A 353 -32.09 10.58 -1.69
CA ASP A 353 -33.36 9.87 -1.80
C ASP A 353 -34.26 10.43 -2.93
N SER A 354 -34.00 11.65 -3.41
CA SER A 354 -34.81 12.32 -4.42
C SER A 354 -34.51 11.90 -5.85
N ASP A 355 -33.25 11.59 -6.18
CA ASP A 355 -32.83 11.22 -7.53
C ASP A 355 -32.04 9.90 -7.59
N GLY A 356 -31.78 9.28 -6.44
CA GLY A 356 -30.98 8.06 -6.31
C GLY A 356 -29.51 8.28 -6.64
N SER A 357 -29.06 9.53 -6.78
CA SER A 357 -27.68 9.84 -7.10
C SER A 357 -26.81 9.73 -5.87
N CYS A 358 -25.57 9.32 -6.12
CA CYS A 358 -24.59 9.07 -5.10
C CYS A 358 -23.74 10.31 -4.93
N HIS A 359 -23.83 10.96 -3.77
CA HIS A 359 -23.04 12.13 -3.45
C HIS A 359 -21.91 11.77 -2.49
N LEU A 360 -20.70 12.23 -2.80
CA LEU A 360 -19.59 12.24 -1.85
C LEU A 360 -19.93 13.15 -0.66
N TRP A 361 -19.74 12.66 0.56
CA TRP A 361 -19.92 13.48 1.76
C TRP A 361 -19.01 14.73 1.70
N GLY A 362 -19.56 15.92 1.99
CA GLY A 362 -18.79 17.17 2.04
C GLY A 362 -18.50 17.88 0.72
N ARG A 363 -18.92 17.36 -0.46
CA ARG A 363 -18.71 18.04 -1.75
C ARG A 363 -20.01 18.70 -2.24
N THR A 364 -20.16 20.02 -2.03
CA THR A 364 -21.23 20.80 -2.67
C THR A 364 -20.84 21.12 -4.12
N GLY A 365 -21.02 20.15 -5.02
CA GLY A 365 -20.69 20.32 -6.44
C GLY A 365 -21.17 19.14 -7.28
N SER A 366 -21.53 19.43 -8.53
CA SER A 366 -22.17 18.56 -9.54
C SER A 366 -21.32 17.36 -10.01
N PHE A 367 -20.69 16.61 -9.12
CA PHE A 367 -20.13 15.29 -9.44
C PHE A 367 -21.10 14.22 -8.92
N SER A 368 -22.29 14.17 -9.53
CA SER A 368 -23.30 13.14 -9.27
C SER A 368 -22.93 11.89 -10.09
N SER A 369 -22.34 10.87 -9.46
CA SER A 369 -22.40 9.54 -10.06
C SER A 369 -23.76 8.93 -9.72
N ARG A 370 -24.36 8.19 -10.64
CA ARG A 370 -25.60 7.44 -10.33
C ARG A 370 -25.36 6.26 -9.39
N HIS A 371 -24.10 5.95 -9.08
CA HIS A 371 -23.72 4.74 -8.35
C HIS A 371 -22.59 4.99 -7.36
N CYS A 372 -22.78 4.51 -6.13
CA CYS A 372 -21.75 4.48 -5.09
C CYS A 372 -20.82 3.31 -5.30
N TYR A 373 -19.51 3.56 -5.12
CA TYR A 373 -18.55 2.47 -5.14
C TYR A 373 -18.89 1.45 -4.05
N THR A 374 -19.07 0.19 -4.46
CA THR A 374 -19.33 -0.92 -3.55
C THR A 374 -18.24 -1.96 -3.76
N PRO A 375 -17.38 -2.21 -2.76
CA PRO A 375 -16.30 -3.18 -2.91
C PRO A 375 -16.85 -4.58 -3.21
N LYS A 376 -16.26 -5.23 -4.21
CA LYS A 376 -16.49 -6.65 -4.48
C LYS A 376 -15.44 -7.46 -3.72
N TYR A 377 -15.90 -8.48 -3.01
CA TYR A 377 -15.03 -9.35 -2.22
C TYR A 377 -14.70 -10.64 -2.98
N GLY A 378 -13.54 -11.22 -2.67
CA GLY A 378 -13.00 -12.45 -3.25
C GLY A 378 -12.09 -12.23 -4.46
N VAL A 379 -12.12 -11.05 -5.07
CA VAL A 379 -11.37 -10.71 -6.28
C VAL A 379 -9.88 -10.52 -5.99
N SER A 380 -9.54 -9.95 -4.83
CA SER A 380 -8.14 -9.86 -4.39
C SER A 380 -7.60 -11.24 -4.07
N LEU A 381 -8.38 -12.09 -3.39
CA LEU A 381 -8.00 -13.48 -3.15
C LEU A 381 -7.76 -14.24 -4.46
N ALA A 382 -8.65 -14.11 -5.44
CA ALA A 382 -8.49 -14.72 -6.75
C ALA A 382 -7.20 -14.27 -7.45
N PHE A 383 -6.87 -12.97 -7.40
CA PHE A 383 -5.61 -12.44 -7.93
C PHE A 383 -4.39 -13.10 -7.28
N PHE A 384 -4.32 -13.19 -5.95
CA PHE A 384 -3.15 -13.80 -5.30
C PHE A 384 -3.08 -15.32 -5.54
N MET A 385 -4.22 -16.00 -5.64
CA MET A 385 -4.25 -17.42 -6.00
C MET A 385 -3.77 -17.65 -7.43
N TRP A 386 -4.09 -16.76 -8.38
CA TRP A 386 -3.51 -16.77 -9.72
C TRP A 386 -1.98 -16.70 -9.69
N GLN A 387 -1.41 -15.78 -8.90
CA GLN A 387 0.05 -15.69 -8.76
C GLN A 387 0.66 -16.97 -8.16
N ALA A 388 -0.03 -17.61 -7.21
CA ALA A 388 0.41 -18.88 -6.63
C ALA A 388 0.43 -20.00 -7.67
N VAL A 389 -0.58 -20.05 -8.54
CA VAL A 389 -0.66 -21.01 -9.66
C VAL A 389 0.49 -20.78 -10.64
N LEU A 390 0.80 -19.53 -11.01
CA LEU A 390 1.93 -19.23 -11.89
C LEU A 390 3.26 -19.71 -11.31
N ILE A 391 3.49 -19.52 -10.01
CA ILE A 391 4.71 -20.01 -9.34
C ILE A 391 4.71 -21.54 -9.25
N ALA A 392 3.56 -22.17 -9.04
CA ALA A 392 3.46 -23.63 -9.04
C ALA A 392 3.76 -24.21 -10.43
N ILE A 393 3.26 -23.58 -11.50
CA ILE A 393 3.57 -23.92 -12.89
C ILE A 393 5.06 -23.71 -13.16
N GLU A 394 5.65 -22.59 -12.71
CA GLU A 394 7.09 -22.35 -12.81
C GLU A 394 7.88 -23.51 -12.20
N PHE A 395 7.57 -23.93 -10.97
CA PHE A 395 8.29 -25.04 -10.33
C PHE A 395 8.05 -26.41 -10.97
N ALA A 396 6.86 -26.65 -11.53
CA ALA A 396 6.54 -27.89 -12.22
C ALA A 396 7.17 -27.97 -13.61
N ALA A 397 7.16 -26.88 -14.38
CA ALA A 397 7.62 -26.85 -15.76
C ALA A 397 9.14 -26.62 -15.87
N MET A 398 9.77 -25.89 -14.94
CA MET A 398 11.19 -25.52 -15.07
C MET A 398 12.16 -26.70 -15.16
N PRO A 399 11.98 -27.82 -14.42
CA PRO A 399 12.81 -29.00 -14.60
C PRO A 399 12.78 -29.57 -16.02
N HIS A 400 11.66 -29.43 -16.73
CA HIS A 400 11.44 -30.00 -18.07
C HIS A 400 11.79 -29.04 -19.20
N CYS A 401 11.71 -27.72 -18.97
CA CYS A 401 11.92 -26.69 -20.00
C CYS A 401 13.19 -25.86 -19.78
N LYS A 402 14.11 -26.31 -18.92
CA LYS A 402 15.30 -25.54 -18.52
C LYS A 402 16.11 -25.05 -19.73
N ASP A 403 16.38 -25.93 -20.70
CA ASP A 403 17.21 -25.60 -21.87
C ASP A 403 16.53 -24.59 -22.80
N LEU A 404 15.21 -24.69 -22.94
CA LEU A 404 14.41 -23.71 -23.68
C LEU A 404 14.49 -22.34 -23.00
N PHE A 405 14.27 -22.30 -21.68
CA PHE A 405 14.29 -21.05 -20.92
C PHE A 405 15.69 -20.45 -20.80
N LEU A 406 16.77 -21.24 -20.82
CA LEU A 406 18.14 -20.71 -20.76
C LEU A 406 18.46 -19.79 -21.94
N ASN A 407 17.93 -20.09 -23.13
CA ASN A 407 18.21 -19.33 -24.35
C ASN A 407 17.32 -18.08 -24.52
N VAL A 408 16.26 -17.91 -23.73
CA VAL A 408 15.40 -16.73 -23.83
C VAL A 408 16.10 -15.52 -23.18
N PRO A 409 16.22 -14.38 -23.89
CA PRO A 409 16.75 -13.13 -23.33
C PRO A 409 16.04 -12.71 -22.04
N ALA A 410 16.80 -12.16 -21.09
CA ALA A 410 16.26 -11.75 -19.78
C ALA A 410 15.12 -10.72 -19.89
N GLN A 411 15.19 -9.83 -20.87
CA GLN A 411 14.17 -8.81 -21.14
C GLN A 411 12.85 -9.46 -21.55
N ILE A 412 12.90 -10.50 -22.39
CA ILE A 412 11.70 -11.24 -22.81
C ILE A 412 11.10 -11.99 -21.62
N LYS A 413 11.92 -12.65 -20.79
CA LYS A 413 11.45 -13.29 -19.55
C LYS A 413 10.76 -12.30 -18.60
N THR A 414 11.31 -11.09 -18.52
CA THR A 414 10.75 -10.02 -17.70
C THR A 414 9.38 -9.59 -18.20
N VAL A 415 9.26 -9.31 -19.50
CA VAL A 415 7.97 -8.98 -20.14
C VAL A 415 6.96 -10.10 -19.95
N MET A 416 7.36 -11.37 -20.17
CA MET A 416 6.49 -12.53 -19.94
C MET A 416 6.02 -12.63 -18.49
N THR A 417 6.92 -12.40 -17.52
CA THR A 417 6.61 -12.44 -16.08
C THR A 417 5.59 -11.36 -15.71
N VAL A 418 5.81 -10.12 -16.18
CA VAL A 418 4.93 -8.99 -15.91
C VAL A 418 3.56 -9.18 -16.58
N ILE A 419 3.51 -9.65 -17.83
CA ILE A 419 2.24 -9.89 -18.53
C ILE A 419 1.46 -11.05 -17.90
N ALA A 420 2.13 -12.18 -17.60
CA ALA A 420 1.46 -13.35 -17.04
C ALA A 420 0.84 -13.06 -15.66
N GLY A 421 1.56 -12.33 -14.80
CA GLY A 421 1.02 -11.91 -13.51
C GLY A 421 0.05 -10.73 -13.60
N GLY A 422 0.30 -9.80 -14.53
CA GLY A 422 -0.40 -8.52 -14.64
C GLY A 422 -1.71 -8.57 -15.43
N CYS A 423 -1.98 -9.62 -16.20
CA CYS A 423 -3.20 -9.73 -16.99
C CYS A 423 -4.49 -9.77 -16.16
N VAL A 424 -4.39 -10.11 -14.88
CA VAL A 424 -5.48 -10.08 -13.88
C VAL A 424 -5.31 -8.96 -12.84
N ALA A 425 -4.41 -8.00 -13.07
CA ALA A 425 -4.11 -6.95 -12.09
C ALA A 425 -5.33 -6.05 -11.77
N HIS A 426 -6.26 -5.90 -12.71
CA HIS A 426 -7.52 -5.20 -12.52
C HIS A 426 -8.35 -5.81 -11.39
N TRP A 427 -8.31 -7.12 -11.14
CA TRP A 427 -9.01 -7.74 -10.01
C TRP A 427 -8.48 -7.26 -8.65
N PHE A 428 -7.20 -6.92 -8.59
CA PHE A 428 -6.56 -6.39 -7.38
C PHE A 428 -6.67 -4.86 -7.28
N THR A 429 -6.56 -4.16 -8.41
CA THR A 429 -6.50 -2.70 -8.46
C THR A 429 -7.89 -2.04 -8.44
N GLU A 430 -8.95 -2.78 -8.77
CA GLU A 430 -10.35 -2.34 -8.79
C GLU A 430 -10.74 -1.38 -7.66
N PRO A 431 -10.56 -1.71 -6.36
CA PRO A 431 -11.00 -0.82 -5.28
C PRO A 431 -10.20 0.47 -5.19
N TYR A 432 -8.97 0.48 -5.67
CA TYR A 432 -8.12 1.66 -5.66
C TYR A 432 -8.45 2.60 -6.82
N VAL A 433 -8.82 2.04 -7.98
CA VAL A 433 -9.07 2.82 -9.21
C VAL A 433 -10.51 3.30 -9.32
N HIS A 434 -11.50 2.59 -8.75
CA HIS A 434 -12.91 3.00 -8.77
C HIS A 434 -13.37 3.77 -7.52
N SER A 435 -12.46 3.99 -6.57
CA SER A 435 -12.71 4.84 -5.39
C SER A 435 -11.87 6.12 -5.44
N THR A 436 -12.06 7.00 -4.47
CA THR A 436 -11.24 8.22 -4.32
C THR A 436 -9.82 7.95 -3.79
N PHE A 437 -9.36 6.70 -3.72
CA PHE A 437 -8.07 6.35 -3.07
C PHE A 437 -6.89 7.17 -3.57
N PHE A 438 -6.69 7.25 -4.89
CA PHE A 438 -5.59 8.01 -5.47
C PHE A 438 -5.83 9.51 -5.36
N LEU A 439 -7.09 9.95 -5.45
CA LEU A 439 -7.46 11.35 -5.27
C LEU A 439 -7.10 11.85 -3.87
N ASP A 440 -7.45 11.08 -2.84
CA ASP A 440 -7.14 11.34 -1.44
C ASP A 440 -5.64 11.41 -1.19
N GLY A 441 -4.84 10.73 -2.00
CA GLY A 441 -3.38 10.74 -1.91
C GLY A 441 -2.70 11.86 -2.68
N THR A 442 -3.39 12.56 -3.59
CA THR A 442 -2.82 13.75 -4.27
C THR A 442 -2.42 14.84 -3.28
N VAL A 443 -3.06 14.90 -2.11
CA VAL A 443 -2.72 15.82 -1.01
C VAL A 443 -1.27 15.65 -0.53
N ALA A 444 -0.72 14.44 -0.66
CA ALA A 444 0.65 14.10 -0.28
C ALA A 444 1.68 14.55 -1.33
N LEU A 445 1.23 15.02 -2.49
CA LEU A 445 2.05 15.21 -3.69
C LEU A 445 2.10 16.68 -4.13
N CYS A 446 3.19 17.04 -4.79
CA CYS A 446 3.20 18.19 -5.68
C CYS A 446 2.60 17.75 -7.03
N THR A 447 1.48 18.32 -7.41
CA THR A 447 0.78 17.98 -8.66
C THR A 447 0.53 19.23 -9.49
N TRP A 448 0.15 19.04 -10.75
CA TRP A 448 -0.41 20.10 -11.56
C TRP A 448 -1.53 19.55 -12.44
N LYS A 449 -2.48 20.40 -12.80
CA LYS A 449 -3.60 20.03 -13.69
C LYS A 449 -4.05 21.20 -14.54
N LEU A 450 -4.81 20.89 -15.59
CA LEU A 450 -5.45 21.91 -16.43
C LEU A 450 -6.73 22.37 -15.73
N LYS A 451 -6.94 23.68 -15.64
CA LYS A 451 -8.16 24.22 -15.03
C LYS A 451 -9.38 23.82 -15.85
N GLY A 452 -10.38 23.25 -15.19
CA GLY A 452 -11.61 22.74 -15.81
C GLY A 452 -11.60 21.23 -16.08
N ASN A 453 -10.48 20.54 -15.85
CA ASN A 453 -10.40 19.09 -15.67
C ASN A 453 -10.24 18.76 -14.17
#